data_AF-B0K0R9-F1
#
_entry.id   AF-B0K0R9-F1
#
_cell.length_a   1.000
_cell.length_b   1.000
_cell.length_c   1.000
_cell.angle_alpha   90.00
_cell.angle_beta   90.00
_cell.angle_gamma   90.00
#
_symmetry.space_group_name_H-M   'P 1'
#
loop_
_entity.id
_entity.type
_entity.pdbx_description
1 polymer ?
#
loop_
_entity_poly.entity_id
_entity_poly.type
_entity_poly.pdbx_seq_one_letter_code
_entity_poly.pdbx_strand_id
1 'polypeptide(L)'
;MEWFVKALNKDERGFTLIELIVVIAILGILAAIAVPRVTTSLSNAKANADIANAQIIGQAAERYYIETGNTTTDIQDLVDAGYLNKVPKTSSGGDFTLTMDSNGKAIVKDSNGKQLYPEVK
;
A
#
# COMPACT_ATOMS: atom_id res chain seq x y z
N MET A 1 52.20 43.47 18.40
CA MET A 1 51.35 42.60 17.55
C MET A 1 50.55 41.62 18.42
N GLU A 2 49.85 42.11 19.45
CA GLU A 2 49.16 41.24 20.44
C GLU A 2 47.63 41.39 20.47
N TRP A 3 47.06 42.25 19.61
CA TRP A 3 45.62 42.51 19.62
C TRP A 3 44.80 41.49 18.83
N PHE A 4 45.43 40.71 17.95
CA PHE A 4 44.75 39.72 17.12
C PHE A 4 44.35 38.43 17.87
N VAL A 5 44.99 38.12 19.00
CA VAL A 5 44.74 36.87 19.73
C VAL A 5 43.53 36.96 20.66
N LYS A 6 43.02 38.17 20.94
CA LYS A 6 41.95 38.39 21.93
C LYS A 6 40.53 38.14 21.41
N ALA A 7 40.35 37.80 20.13
CA ALA A 7 39.04 37.67 19.49
C ALA A 7 38.51 36.22 19.40
N LEU A 8 39.24 35.22 19.91
CA LEU A 8 38.82 33.81 19.85
C LEU A 8 38.09 33.30 21.09
N ASN A 9 37.89 34.13 22.12
CA ASN A 9 37.09 33.75 23.28
C ASN A 9 35.68 34.32 23.18
N LYS A 10 35.01 34.01 22.06
CA LYS A 10 33.60 34.31 21.85
C LYS A 10 32.82 33.23 22.60
N ASP A 11 32.10 33.61 23.65
CA ASP A 11 31.26 32.74 24.47
C ASP A 11 30.54 31.68 23.63
N GLU A 12 31.10 30.48 23.57
CA GLU A 12 30.44 29.31 23.03
C GLU A 12 29.36 28.92 24.04
N ARG A 13 28.18 29.54 23.90
CA ARG A 13 26.97 29.13 24.63
C ARG A 13 26.59 27.74 24.14
N GLY A 14 27.18 26.72 24.76
CA GLY A 14 26.86 25.32 24.51
C GLY A 14 25.40 25.05 24.81
N PHE A 15 24.78 24.19 23.99
CA PHE A 15 23.43 23.69 24.20
C PHE A 15 23.34 23.04 25.59
N THR A 16 22.33 23.41 26.39
CA THR A 16 22.16 22.75 27.69
C THR A 16 21.56 21.35 27.51
N LEU A 17 21.92 20.41 28.38
CA LEU A 17 21.32 19.07 28.34
C LEU A 17 19.80 19.11 28.54
N ILE A 18 19.30 20.07 29.32
CA ILE A 18 17.87 20.22 29.58
C ILE A 18 17.09 20.65 28.32
N GLU A 19 17.68 21.52 27.48
CA GLU A 19 17.06 21.91 26.21
C GLU A 19 16.91 20.70 25.28
N LEU A 20 17.93 19.84 25.21
CA LEU A 20 17.85 18.63 24.39
C LEU A 20 16.81 17.65 24.95
N ILE A 21 16.71 17.49 26.26
CA ILE A 21 15.73 16.61 26.92
C ILE A 21 14.29 17.05 26.63
N VAL A 22 13.99 18.35 26.71
CA VAL A 22 12.64 18.86 26.41
C VAL A 22 12.28 18.65 24.94
N VAL A 23 13.23 18.85 24.02
CA VAL A 23 13.02 18.64 22.59
C VAL A 23 12.70 17.18 22.28
N ILE A 24 13.49 16.22 22.79
CA ILE A 24 13.22 14.80 22.54
C ILE A 24 11.94 14.33 23.23
N ALA A 25 11.56 14.93 24.37
CA ALA A 25 10.28 14.64 25.03
C ALA A 25 9.09 15.04 24.15
N ILE A 26 9.11 16.24 23.56
CA ILE A 26 8.06 16.71 22.65
C ILE A 26 8.05 15.85 21.38
N LEU A 27 9.22 15.55 20.78
CA LEU A 27 9.33 14.66 19.62
C LEU A 27 8.77 13.26 19.92
N GLY A 28 9.00 12.72 21.13
CA GLY A 28 8.45 11.45 21.57
C GLY A 28 6.92 11.43 21.61
N ILE A 29 6.31 12.49 22.15
CA ILE A 29 4.84 12.63 22.19
C ILE A 29 4.26 12.72 20.77
N LEU A 30 4.88 13.53 19.90
CA LEU A 30 4.44 13.67 18.51
C LEU A 30 4.59 12.35 17.74
N ALA A 31 5.70 11.64 17.91
CA ALA A 31 5.95 10.35 17.28
C ALA A 31 4.92 9.29 17.72
N ALA A 32 4.58 9.26 19.02
CA ALA A 32 3.59 8.32 19.56
C ALA A 32 2.21 8.46 18.91
N ILE A 33 1.81 9.68 18.52
CA ILE A 33 0.54 9.94 17.83
C ILE A 33 0.65 9.73 16.31
N ALA A 34 1.79 10.15 15.72
CA ALA A 34 1.98 10.14 14.28
C ALA A 34 2.13 8.72 13.70
N VAL A 35 2.92 7.86 14.35
CA VAL A 35 3.23 6.50 13.87
C VAL A 35 1.97 5.65 13.64
N PRO A 36 1.06 5.45 14.62
CA PRO A 36 -0.12 4.59 14.42
C PRO A 36 -1.10 5.14 13.37
N ARG A 37 -1.15 6.47 13.19
CA ARG A 37 -1.98 7.09 12.15
C ARG A 37 -1.47 6.75 10.76
N VAL A 38 -0.16 6.90 10.53
CA VAL A 38 0.47 6.62 9.23
C VAL A 38 0.36 5.14 8.87
N THR A 39 0.61 4.23 9.82
CA THR A 39 0.52 2.78 9.58
C THR A 39 -0.89 2.35 9.21
N THR A 40 -1.90 2.89 9.89
CA THR A 40 -3.32 2.62 9.59
C THR A 40 -3.72 3.16 8.22
N SER A 41 -3.35 4.40 7.89
CA SER A 41 -3.63 4.99 6.58
C SER A 41 -2.99 4.19 5.44
N LEU A 42 -1.75 3.74 5.62
CA LEU A 42 -1.07 2.91 4.63
C LEU A 42 -1.74 1.55 4.47
N SER A 43 -2.15 0.91 5.57
CA SER A 43 -2.89 -0.36 5.54
C SER A 43 -4.21 -0.23 4.77
N ASN A 44 -4.97 0.84 5.04
CA ASN A 44 -6.23 1.11 4.34
C ASN A 44 -6.01 1.40 2.86
N ALA A 45 -4.98 2.16 2.50
CA ALA A 45 -4.63 2.43 1.11
C ALA A 45 -4.28 1.14 0.34
N LYS A 46 -3.52 0.23 0.98
CA LYS A 46 -3.21 -1.10 0.43
C LYS A 46 -4.47 -1.95 0.23
N ALA A 47 -5.33 -2.03 1.25
CA ALA A 47 -6.59 -2.76 1.14
C ALA A 47 -7.48 -2.23 0.00
N ASN A 48 -7.60 -0.91 -0.12
CA ASN A 48 -8.38 -0.28 -1.18
C ASN A 48 -7.78 -0.52 -2.58
N ALA A 49 -6.44 -0.52 -2.71
CA ALA A 49 -5.77 -0.85 -3.95
C ALA A 49 -6.03 -2.31 -4.36
N ASP A 50 -6.02 -3.23 -3.40
CA ASP A 50 -6.30 -4.64 -3.68
C ASP A 50 -7.75 -4.87 -4.09
N ILE A 51 -8.70 -4.17 -3.46
CA ILE A 51 -10.12 -4.20 -3.87
C ILE A 51 -10.28 -3.67 -5.30
N ALA A 52 -9.67 -2.53 -5.62
CA ALA A 52 -9.74 -1.94 -6.96
C ALA A 52 -9.13 -2.88 -8.02
N ASN A 53 -7.98 -3.49 -7.73
CA ASN A 53 -7.36 -4.47 -8.62
C ASN A 53 -8.25 -5.70 -8.82
N ALA A 54 -8.85 -6.22 -7.75
CA ALA A 54 -9.77 -7.35 -7.81
C ALA A 54 -11.03 -7.03 -8.64
N GLN A 55 -11.56 -5.80 -8.54
CA GLN A 55 -12.67 -5.32 -9.38
C GLN A 55 -12.30 -5.30 -10.86
N ILE A 56 -11.09 -4.83 -11.20
CA ILE A 56 -10.60 -4.81 -12.59
C ILE A 56 -10.50 -6.24 -13.13
N ILE A 57 -9.91 -7.17 -12.36
CA ILE A 57 -9.78 -8.58 -12.75
C ILE A 57 -11.16 -9.24 -12.91
N GLY A 58 -12.06 -9.05 -11.95
CA GLY A 58 -13.39 -9.63 -11.97
C GLY A 58 -14.21 -9.16 -13.17
N GLN A 59 -14.20 -7.86 -13.46
CA GLN A 59 -14.86 -7.32 -14.65
C GLN A 59 -14.23 -7.80 -15.96
N ALA A 60 -12.90 -7.93 -16.00
CA ALA A 60 -12.22 -8.49 -17.17
C ALA A 60 -12.61 -9.96 -17.42
N ALA A 61 -12.70 -10.76 -16.35
CA ALA A 61 -13.14 -12.16 -16.42
C ALA A 61 -14.60 -12.28 -16.88
N GLU A 62 -15.49 -11.46 -16.35
CA GLU A 62 -16.91 -11.43 -16.77
C GLU A 62 -17.05 -11.01 -18.23
N ARG A 63 -16.29 -10.00 -18.69
CA ARG A 63 -16.27 -9.60 -20.11
C ARG A 63 -15.78 -10.73 -21.00
N TYR A 64 -14.70 -11.40 -20.61
CA TYR A 64 -14.18 -12.56 -21.34
C TYR A 64 -15.25 -13.65 -21.49
N TYR A 65 -15.99 -13.95 -20.41
CA TYR A 65 -17.09 -14.90 -20.46
C TYR A 65 -18.23 -14.45 -21.37
N ILE A 66 -18.61 -13.18 -21.34
CA ILE A 66 -19.68 -12.64 -22.20
C ILE A 66 -19.32 -12.74 -23.69
N GLU A 67 -18.05 -12.48 -24.05
CA GLU A 67 -17.61 -12.46 -25.45
C GLU A 67 -17.29 -13.86 -26.00
N THR A 68 -16.67 -14.73 -25.19
CA THR A 68 -16.20 -16.04 -25.64
C THR A 68 -17.10 -17.20 -25.22
N GLY A 69 -17.96 -17.02 -24.21
CA GLY A 69 -18.70 -18.08 -23.56
C GLY A 69 -17.85 -19.02 -22.70
N ASN A 70 -16.53 -18.78 -22.61
CA ASN A 70 -15.59 -19.63 -21.88
C ASN A 70 -15.26 -19.05 -20.51
N THR A 71 -15.02 -19.92 -19.54
CA THR A 71 -14.45 -19.54 -18.26
C THR A 71 -12.94 -19.78 -18.26
N THR A 72 -12.21 -18.94 -17.54
CA THR A 72 -10.81 -19.12 -17.17
C THR A 72 -10.64 -18.98 -15.65
N THR A 73 -9.66 -19.71 -15.11
CA THR A 73 -9.17 -19.58 -13.74
C THR A 73 -7.79 -18.93 -13.68
N ASP A 74 -7.14 -18.76 -14.83
CA ASP A 74 -5.84 -18.12 -14.93
C ASP A 74 -6.02 -16.65 -15.33
N ILE A 75 -5.46 -15.75 -14.54
CA ILE A 75 -5.51 -14.31 -14.84
C ILE A 75 -4.61 -13.99 -16.05
N GLN A 76 -3.60 -14.82 -16.33
CA GLN A 76 -2.75 -14.65 -17.50
C GLN A 76 -3.52 -14.82 -18.80
N ASP A 77 -4.51 -15.71 -18.86
CA ASP A 77 -5.37 -15.87 -20.04
C ASP A 77 -6.10 -14.56 -20.38
N LEU A 78 -6.49 -13.78 -19.38
CA LEU A 78 -7.13 -12.47 -19.57
C LEU A 78 -6.15 -11.42 -20.10
N VAL A 79 -4.86 -11.56 -19.79
CA VAL A 79 -3.82 -10.70 -20.34
C VAL A 79 -3.56 -11.05 -21.79
N ASP A 80 -3.42 -12.34 -22.09
CA ASP A 80 -3.14 -12.84 -23.43
C ASP A 80 -4.31 -12.59 -24.39
N ALA A 81 -5.54 -12.67 -23.88
CA ALA A 81 -6.76 -12.32 -24.60
C ALA A 81 -7.01 -10.79 -24.69
N GLY A 82 -6.16 -9.95 -24.08
CA GLY A 82 -6.21 -8.49 -24.20
C GLY A 82 -7.22 -7.77 -23.31
N TYR A 83 -7.82 -8.47 -22.35
CA TYR A 83 -8.74 -7.87 -21.36
C TYR A 83 -8.00 -7.19 -20.20
N LEU A 84 -6.75 -7.57 -19.97
CA LEU A 84 -5.85 -6.96 -18.99
C LEU A 84 -4.50 -6.62 -19.63
N ASN A 85 -3.91 -5.49 -19.24
CA ASN A 85 -2.58 -5.10 -19.73
C ASN A 85 -1.43 -5.85 -19.02
N LYS A 86 -1.67 -6.28 -17.78
CA LYS A 86 -0.74 -7.05 -16.94
C LYS A 86 -1.50 -7.70 -15.80
N VAL A 87 -0.97 -8.78 -15.24
CA VAL A 87 -1.48 -9.38 -14.00
C VAL A 87 -1.16 -8.44 -12.82
N PRO A 88 -2.16 -7.88 -12.14
CA PRO A 88 -1.94 -7.09 -10.93
C PRO A 88 -1.39 -7.97 -9.80
N LYS A 89 -0.57 -7.40 -8.92
CA LYS A 89 -0.13 -8.05 -7.68
C LYS A 89 -0.85 -7.45 -6.48
N THR A 90 -1.02 -8.26 -5.44
CA THR A 90 -1.56 -7.78 -4.17
C THR A 90 -0.57 -6.82 -3.51
N SER A 91 -1.08 -5.97 -2.62
CA SER A 91 -0.29 -5.02 -1.85
C SER A 91 0.68 -5.68 -0.86
N SER A 92 0.50 -6.98 -0.62
CA SER A 92 1.41 -7.86 0.14
C SER A 92 2.48 -8.53 -0.72
N GLY A 93 2.44 -8.34 -2.05
CA GLY A 93 3.38 -8.90 -3.01
C GLY A 93 3.04 -10.31 -3.53
N GLY A 94 1.95 -10.91 -3.05
CA GLY A 94 1.42 -12.18 -3.57
C GLY A 94 0.48 -12.00 -4.75
N ASP A 95 0.00 -13.11 -5.30
CA ASP A 95 -0.85 -13.14 -6.50
C ASP A 95 -2.34 -13.14 -6.14
N PHE A 96 -3.17 -12.64 -7.07
CA PHE A 96 -4.62 -12.79 -6.99
C PHE A 96 -5.01 -14.18 -7.53
N THR A 97 -6.09 -14.73 -6.99
CA THR A 97 -6.69 -15.96 -7.52
C THR A 97 -8.06 -15.67 -8.10
N LEU A 98 -8.30 -16.18 -9.30
CA LEU A 98 -9.57 -16.04 -10.02
C LEU A 98 -10.27 -17.41 -10.08
N THR A 99 -11.54 -17.41 -9.71
CA THR A 99 -12.43 -18.55 -9.93
C THR A 99 -13.72 -18.05 -10.55
N MET A 100 -14.20 -18.71 -11.59
CA MET A 100 -15.51 -18.42 -12.19
C MET A 100 -16.49 -19.56 -11.92
N ASP A 101 -17.74 -19.21 -11.62
CA ASP A 101 -18.82 -20.20 -11.54
C ASP A 101 -19.37 -20.53 -12.95
N SER A 102 -20.21 -21.57 -13.02
CA SER A 102 -20.85 -22.01 -14.28
C SER A 102 -21.83 -20.99 -14.87
N ASN A 103 -22.09 -19.88 -14.18
CA ASN A 103 -22.95 -18.79 -14.62
C ASN A 103 -22.14 -17.58 -15.12
N GLY A 104 -20.80 -17.69 -15.18
CA GLY A 104 -19.91 -16.61 -15.61
C GLY A 104 -19.61 -15.57 -14.54
N LYS A 105 -19.97 -15.84 -13.27
CA LYS A 105 -19.70 -14.92 -12.17
C LYS A 105 -18.26 -15.09 -11.72
N ALA A 106 -17.47 -14.01 -11.80
CA ALA A 106 -16.10 -14.00 -11.35
C ALA A 106 -16.00 -13.80 -9.83
N ILE A 107 -15.11 -14.57 -9.21
CA ILE A 107 -14.73 -14.45 -7.80
C ILE A 107 -13.21 -14.24 -7.77
N VAL A 108 -12.77 -13.11 -7.23
CA VAL A 108 -11.34 -12.80 -7.09
C VAL A 108 -10.98 -12.73 -5.62
N LYS A 109 -9.94 -13.46 -5.22
CA LYS A 109 -9.40 -13.47 -3.86
C LYS A 109 -7.97 -12.95 -3.83
N ASP A 110 -7.60 -12.34 -2.70
CA ASP A 110 -6.23 -11.95 -2.42
C ASP A 110 -5.33 -13.16 -2.10
N SER A 111 -4.04 -12.90 -1.86
CA SER A 111 -3.05 -13.91 -1.48
C SER A 111 -3.33 -14.59 -0.13
N ASN A 112 -4.23 -14.05 0.70
CA ASN A 112 -4.65 -14.63 1.97
C ASN A 112 -5.97 -15.42 1.84
N GLY A 113 -6.51 -15.55 0.62
CA GLY A 113 -7.79 -16.20 0.35
C GLY A 113 -9.01 -15.36 0.70
N LYS A 114 -8.85 -14.08 1.05
CA LYS A 114 -9.96 -13.15 1.27
C LYS A 114 -10.58 -12.80 -0.08
N GLN A 115 -11.88 -13.03 -0.20
CA GLN A 115 -12.64 -12.59 -1.36
C GLN A 115 -12.74 -11.07 -1.39
N LEU A 116 -12.30 -10.47 -2.50
CA LEU A 116 -12.35 -9.03 -2.74
C LEU A 116 -13.32 -8.68 -3.86
N TYR A 117 -13.63 -9.63 -4.75
CA TYR A 117 -14.64 -9.48 -5.80
C TYR A 117 -15.54 -10.72 -5.89
N PRO A 118 -16.87 -10.56 -6.10
CA PRO A 118 -17.60 -9.31 -5.95
C PRO A 118 -17.51 -8.82 -4.49
N GLU A 119 -17.58 -7.50 -4.29
CA GLU A 119 -17.43 -6.89 -2.97
C GLU A 119 -18.52 -7.40 -2.03
N VAL A 120 -18.10 -8.15 -1.01
CA VAL A 120 -19.00 -8.61 0.05
C VAL A 120 -19.19 -7.46 1.04
N LYS A 121 -20.42 -6.96 1.13
CA LYS A 121 -20.81 -5.94 2.12
C LYS A 121 -20.72 -6.46 3.54
#